data_AF-A0A2G5SYL1-F1
#
_entry.id   AF-A0A2G5SYL1-F1
#
_cell.length_a   1.000
_cell.length_b   1.000
_cell.length_c   1.000
_cell.angle_alpha   90.00
_cell.angle_beta   90.00
_cell.angle_gamma   90.00
#
_symmetry.space_group_name_H-M   'P 1'
#
loop_
_entity.id
_entity.type
_entity.pdbx_description
1 polymer ?
#
loop_
_entity_poly.entity_id
_entity_poly.type
_entity_poly.pdbx_seq_one_letter_code
_entity_poly.pdbx_strand_id
1 'polypeptide(L)'
;MGDYHAINAKSHCASRKRKWMGKPEYDEWSKIGVQYEPALWIRHYRELHAEKFDMSVKFLQYSMWISEEDAAEILLHHLIRTTFVEMNLIVNGAQTAEQLFANLLIATNEESEMPFKSVRELAVFCDSMPLNFRKDLKLYRNTGVQGRRLIQEFHKKLTRGEVIDCDNLDEILEDFRKTIHVDEGLRNFADQEAQLDYSSLFQISKTIPGFIYDKASGRLGLSPEADKSLILNAPIFTETFNSFNPHKHDRSRTVDACAISVCNRYPDRQQFHIAAENLCGVGAAMYWKSGDTETVEKSAKPSNRTIVMESNITSIHGYITPNNPVRQVEVFRIEPTKMCFMNNLCTRSAGKVISKKGTLVNPDFKNVNKDIENQKSQSFEKPFRSYDKLFSMKN
;
A
#
# COMPACT_ATOMS: atom_id res chain seq x y z
N MET A 1 -7.40 -28.34 -38.52
CA MET A 1 -8.34 -29.31 -37.90
C MET A 1 -7.65 -29.90 -36.70
N GLY A 2 -8.20 -29.67 -35.52
CA GLY A 2 -7.59 -29.90 -34.22
C GLY A 2 -8.48 -29.24 -33.18
N ASP A 3 -9.39 -30.02 -32.65
CA ASP A 3 -10.58 -29.63 -31.89
C ASP A 3 -10.28 -28.96 -30.55
N TYR A 4 -10.76 -27.74 -30.36
CA TYR A 4 -10.99 -27.17 -29.04
C TYR A 4 -12.43 -27.47 -28.63
N HIS A 5 -12.59 -28.50 -27.82
CA HIS A 5 -13.86 -28.86 -27.21
C HIS A 5 -14.33 -27.75 -26.26
N ALA A 6 -15.44 -27.12 -26.63
CA ALA A 6 -16.32 -26.42 -25.73
C ALA A 6 -16.98 -27.45 -24.78
N ILE A 7 -16.78 -27.29 -23.47
CA ILE A 7 -17.55 -28.04 -22.46
C ILE A 7 -18.16 -27.07 -21.44
N ASN A 8 -19.47 -26.89 -21.64
CA ASN A 8 -20.53 -26.68 -20.65
C ASN A 8 -20.33 -25.66 -19.52
N ALA A 9 -20.78 -24.45 -19.80
CA ALA A 9 -21.51 -23.64 -18.83
C ALA A 9 -22.94 -24.21 -18.68
N LYS A 10 -23.17 -25.05 -17.66
CA LYS A 10 -24.51 -25.33 -17.16
C LYS A 10 -24.56 -25.21 -15.64
N SER A 11 -25.26 -24.16 -15.23
CA SER A 11 -26.00 -23.97 -13.98
C SER A 11 -25.93 -25.11 -12.96
N HIS A 12 -25.29 -24.84 -11.83
CA HIS A 12 -25.78 -25.31 -10.54
C HIS A 12 -25.95 -24.12 -9.61
N CYS A 13 -27.15 -23.54 -9.69
CA CYS A 13 -27.76 -22.79 -8.60
C CYS A 13 -28.01 -23.79 -7.47
N ALA A 14 -27.04 -23.96 -6.57
CA ALA A 14 -27.19 -24.73 -5.35
C ALA A 14 -26.97 -23.78 -4.18
N SER A 15 -28.08 -23.30 -3.64
CA SER A 15 -28.21 -22.52 -2.42
C SER A 15 -27.61 -23.28 -1.23
N ARG A 16 -26.28 -23.24 -1.08
CA ARG A 16 -25.60 -23.72 0.12
C ARG A 16 -25.82 -22.69 1.22
N LYS A 17 -26.77 -23.01 2.12
CA LYS A 17 -26.88 -22.44 3.47
C LYS A 17 -25.47 -22.35 4.07
N ARG A 18 -24.93 -21.14 4.12
CA ARG A 18 -23.68 -20.83 4.82
C ARG A 18 -23.91 -21.15 6.29
N LYS A 19 -23.20 -22.15 6.79
CA LYS A 19 -23.06 -22.36 8.23
C LYS A 19 -22.11 -21.26 8.70
N TRP A 20 -22.69 -20.16 9.13
CA TRP A 20 -22.00 -19.00 9.70
C TRP A 20 -21.25 -19.46 10.95
N MET A 21 -19.91 -19.43 10.91
CA MET A 21 -19.09 -19.40 12.11
C MET A 21 -18.67 -17.95 12.30
N GLY A 22 -19.17 -17.32 13.37
CA GLY A 22 -18.73 -16.02 13.91
C GLY A 22 -18.68 -14.84 12.92
N LYS A 23 -19.80 -14.13 12.73
CA LYS A 23 -19.72 -12.72 12.28
C LYS A 23 -19.10 -11.90 13.43
N PRO A 24 -18.11 -11.02 13.19
CA PRO A 24 -18.15 -9.71 13.82
C PRO A 24 -19.33 -8.95 13.16
N GLU A 25 -20.16 -8.33 13.97
CA GLU A 25 -21.27 -7.50 13.50
C GLU A 25 -20.73 -6.41 12.56
N TYR A 26 -21.21 -6.40 11.31
CA TYR A 26 -20.90 -5.32 10.36
C TYR A 26 -21.38 -3.94 10.85
N ASP A 27 -22.17 -3.88 11.93
CA ASP A 27 -22.69 -2.66 12.57
C ASP A 27 -21.71 -1.98 13.55
N GLU A 28 -20.60 -2.61 13.94
CA GLU A 28 -19.64 -2.01 14.89
C GLU A 28 -18.56 -1.13 14.25
N TRP A 29 -18.34 -1.23 12.93
CA TRP A 29 -17.27 -0.50 12.27
C TRP A 29 -17.70 0.94 11.95
N SER A 30 -17.15 1.88 12.71
CA SER A 30 -17.34 3.30 12.43
C SER A 30 -16.72 3.69 11.08
N LYS A 31 -17.32 4.70 10.43
CA LYS A 31 -16.69 5.39 9.31
C LYS A 31 -15.34 5.93 9.77
N ILE A 32 -14.29 5.69 9.00
CA ILE A 32 -12.98 6.24 9.31
C ILE A 32 -13.04 7.76 9.12
N GLY A 33 -13.03 8.47 10.24
CA GLY A 33 -12.89 9.92 10.31
C GLY A 33 -11.45 10.35 10.61
N VAL A 34 -11.23 11.65 10.79
CA VAL A 34 -9.95 12.19 11.27
C VAL A 34 -9.99 12.63 12.73
N GLN A 35 -11.19 12.69 13.34
CA GLN A 35 -11.43 13.28 14.65
C GLN A 35 -10.66 12.58 15.76
N TYR A 36 -10.20 13.35 16.75
CA TYR A 36 -9.51 12.82 17.93
C TYR A 36 -10.53 12.31 18.97
N GLU A 37 -10.68 10.98 19.08
CA GLU A 37 -11.65 10.33 19.95
C GLU A 37 -10.99 9.33 20.93
N PRO A 38 -10.11 9.80 21.84
CA PRO A 38 -9.27 8.91 22.64
C PRO A 38 -10.06 7.93 23.53
N ALA A 39 -11.19 8.36 24.12
CA ALA A 39 -12.02 7.50 24.96
C ALA A 39 -12.62 6.32 24.18
N LEU A 40 -13.06 6.57 22.94
CA LEU A 40 -13.57 5.53 22.04
C LEU A 40 -12.48 4.51 21.73
N TRP A 41 -11.28 4.99 21.36
CA TRP A 41 -10.18 4.11 20.98
C TRP A 41 -9.63 3.30 22.16
N ILE A 42 -9.56 3.88 23.36
CA ILE A 42 -9.19 3.16 24.60
C ILE A 42 -10.13 1.97 24.80
N ARG A 43 -11.45 2.20 24.69
CA ARG A 43 -12.45 1.14 24.81
C ARG A 43 -12.21 0.04 23.78
N HIS A 44 -11.98 0.39 22.52
CA HIS A 44 -11.72 -0.60 21.47
C HIS A 44 -10.44 -1.42 21.71
N TYR A 45 -9.36 -0.81 22.17
CA TYR A 45 -8.13 -1.55 22.48
C TYR A 45 -8.32 -2.51 23.65
N ARG A 46 -9.05 -2.10 24.69
CA ARG A 46 -9.30 -2.93 25.89
C ARG A 46 -10.33 -4.03 25.66
N GLU A 47 -11.36 -3.77 24.86
CA GLU A 47 -12.50 -4.69 24.71
C GLU A 47 -12.40 -5.53 23.44
N LEU A 48 -12.18 -4.90 22.27
CA LEU A 48 -12.18 -5.61 20.99
C LEU A 48 -10.81 -6.23 20.64
N HIS A 49 -9.72 -5.65 21.15
CA HIS A 49 -8.35 -6.15 20.95
C HIS A 49 -7.69 -6.68 22.22
N ALA A 50 -8.51 -7.07 23.22
CA ALA A 50 -8.07 -7.47 24.57
C ALA A 50 -6.88 -8.43 24.57
N GLU A 51 -6.96 -9.53 23.81
CA GLU A 51 -5.90 -10.56 23.79
C GLU A 51 -4.52 -9.99 23.42
N LYS A 52 -4.45 -9.19 22.35
CA LYS A 52 -3.20 -8.58 21.89
C LYS A 52 -2.76 -7.44 22.77
N PHE A 53 -3.71 -6.71 23.33
CA PHE A 53 -3.44 -5.66 24.30
C PHE A 53 -2.77 -6.25 25.54
N ASP A 54 -3.37 -7.27 26.16
CA ASP A 54 -2.86 -7.92 27.38
C ASP A 54 -1.48 -8.56 27.16
N MET A 55 -1.27 -9.23 26.01
CA MET A 55 0.06 -9.76 25.65
C MET A 55 1.11 -8.65 25.56
N SER A 56 0.74 -7.50 25.00
CA SER A 56 1.64 -6.35 24.84
C SER A 56 1.93 -5.66 26.18
N VAL A 57 0.93 -5.58 27.07
CA VAL A 57 1.07 -5.07 28.44
C VAL A 57 2.06 -5.94 29.22
N LYS A 58 1.89 -7.28 29.20
CA LYS A 58 2.82 -8.20 29.85
C LYS A 58 4.25 -8.03 29.33
N PHE A 59 4.43 -7.91 28.02
CA PHE A 59 5.75 -7.65 27.44
C PHE A 59 6.37 -6.35 27.99
N LEU A 60 5.61 -5.24 28.03
CA LEU A 60 6.06 -3.97 28.58
C LEU A 60 6.41 -4.06 30.07
N GLN A 61 5.56 -4.72 30.85
CA GLN A 61 5.76 -4.95 32.27
C GLN A 61 7.10 -5.64 32.54
N TYR A 62 7.39 -6.73 31.82
CA TYR A 62 8.64 -7.49 31.98
C TYR A 62 9.86 -6.74 31.44
N SER A 63 9.73 -6.02 30.33
CA SER A 63 10.87 -5.33 29.70
C SER A 63 11.28 -4.07 30.46
N MET A 64 10.32 -3.34 31.04
CA MET A 64 10.56 -2.09 31.75
C MET A 64 10.59 -2.23 33.28
N TRP A 65 10.23 -3.39 33.82
CA TRP A 65 10.15 -3.63 35.27
C TRP A 65 9.21 -2.66 35.99
N ILE A 66 8.02 -2.46 35.43
CA ILE A 66 6.98 -1.54 35.92
C ILE A 66 5.71 -2.31 36.34
N SER A 67 4.73 -1.62 36.92
CA SER A 67 3.43 -2.22 37.24
C SER A 67 2.63 -2.56 35.97
N GLU A 68 1.65 -3.44 36.09
CA GLU A 68 0.76 -3.76 34.98
C GLU A 68 -0.06 -2.53 34.56
N GLU A 69 -0.50 -1.74 35.54
CA GLU A 69 -1.23 -0.49 35.34
C GLU A 69 -0.40 0.54 34.57
N ASP A 70 0.87 0.76 34.97
CA ASP A 70 1.77 1.70 34.28
C ASP A 70 2.07 1.22 32.84
N ALA A 71 2.28 -0.09 32.66
CA ALA A 71 2.51 -0.67 31.34
C ALA A 71 1.30 -0.48 30.42
N ALA A 72 0.09 -0.69 30.95
CA ALA A 72 -1.15 -0.47 30.22
C ALA A 72 -1.35 1.01 29.86
N GLU A 73 -1.05 1.94 30.77
CA GLU A 73 -1.14 3.37 30.53
C GLU A 73 -0.17 3.83 29.43
N ILE A 74 1.11 3.43 29.52
CA ILE A 74 2.12 3.72 28.51
C ILE A 74 1.71 3.17 27.15
N LEU A 75 1.24 1.91 27.10
CA LEU A 75 0.82 1.29 25.86
C LEU A 75 -0.37 2.02 25.22
N LEU A 76 -1.39 2.35 26.01
CA LEU A 76 -2.56 3.09 25.53
C LEU A 76 -2.17 4.47 25.00
N HIS A 77 -1.28 5.18 25.69
CA HIS A 77 -0.77 6.46 25.23
C HIS A 77 -0.12 6.35 23.85
N HIS A 78 0.70 5.31 23.61
CA HIS A 78 1.28 5.07 22.27
C HIS A 78 0.21 4.66 21.23
N LEU A 79 -0.74 3.81 21.58
CA LEU A 79 -1.78 3.32 20.67
C LEU A 79 -2.74 4.42 20.23
N ILE A 80 -3.15 5.31 21.15
CA ILE A 80 -4.03 6.45 20.85
C ILE A 80 -3.35 7.39 19.86
N ARG A 81 -2.09 7.75 20.13
CA ARG A 81 -1.28 8.59 19.23
C ARG A 81 -1.08 7.94 17.86
N THR A 82 -0.81 6.63 17.85
CA THR A 82 -0.67 5.86 16.61
C THR A 82 -1.97 5.87 15.82
N THR A 83 -3.11 5.66 16.47
CA THR A 83 -4.44 5.64 15.84
C THR A 83 -4.77 6.99 15.23
N PHE A 84 -4.50 8.09 15.95
CA PHE A 84 -4.78 9.44 15.47
C PHE A 84 -4.00 9.79 14.20
N VAL A 85 -2.70 9.46 14.19
CA VAL A 85 -1.83 9.63 13.03
C VAL A 85 -2.26 8.72 11.88
N GLU A 86 -2.51 7.44 12.15
CA GLU A 86 -2.93 6.46 11.14
C GLU A 86 -4.21 6.91 10.43
N MET A 87 -5.22 7.37 11.17
CA MET A 87 -6.49 7.85 10.61
C MET A 87 -6.30 9.09 9.72
N ASN A 88 -5.46 10.03 10.15
CA ASN A 88 -5.16 11.21 9.33
C ASN A 88 -4.40 10.87 8.06
N LEU A 89 -3.49 9.90 8.10
CA LEU A 89 -2.80 9.40 6.91
C LEU A 89 -3.76 8.62 5.98
N ILE A 90 -4.69 7.82 6.53
CA ILE A 90 -5.71 7.12 5.74
C ILE A 90 -6.55 8.12 4.93
N VAL A 91 -7.03 9.20 5.57
CA VAL A 91 -7.99 10.13 4.96
C VAL A 91 -7.31 11.20 4.10
N ASN A 92 -6.20 11.77 4.57
CA ASN A 92 -5.54 12.92 3.94
C ASN A 92 -4.34 12.52 3.08
N GLY A 93 -3.97 11.24 3.06
CA GLY A 93 -2.85 10.73 2.28
C GLY A 93 -1.49 10.91 2.95
N ALA A 94 -0.43 10.66 2.18
CA ALA A 94 0.95 10.80 2.65
C ALA A 94 1.30 12.28 2.85
N GLN A 95 1.90 12.63 3.98
CA GLN A 95 2.02 14.02 4.46
C GLN A 95 3.40 14.31 5.04
N THR A 96 3.88 15.55 4.92
CA THR A 96 5.04 15.99 5.71
C THR A 96 4.68 16.12 7.19
N ALA A 97 5.69 16.21 8.06
CA ALA A 97 5.46 16.41 9.49
C ALA A 97 4.61 17.68 9.77
N GLU A 98 4.87 18.76 9.03
CA GLU A 98 4.16 20.03 9.16
C GLU A 98 2.70 19.92 8.73
N GLN A 99 2.44 19.30 7.59
CA GLN A 99 1.09 19.07 7.07
C GLN A 99 0.28 18.19 8.01
N LEU A 100 0.89 17.09 8.46
CA LEU A 100 0.28 16.17 9.40
C LEU A 100 -0.05 16.87 10.71
N PHE A 101 0.89 17.61 11.29
CA PHE A 101 0.65 18.37 12.53
C PHE A 101 -0.49 19.37 12.39
N ALA A 102 -0.54 20.12 11.29
CA ALA A 102 -1.62 21.07 11.02
C ALA A 102 -3.00 20.37 10.92
N ASN A 103 -3.06 19.22 10.24
CA ASN A 103 -4.30 18.45 10.14
C ASN A 103 -4.73 17.83 11.48
N LEU A 104 -3.78 17.34 12.29
CA LEU A 104 -4.07 16.85 13.64
C LEU A 104 -4.60 17.96 14.55
N LEU A 105 -4.07 19.19 14.44
CA LEU A 105 -4.60 20.34 15.18
C LEU A 105 -6.06 20.64 14.80
N ILE A 106 -6.40 20.60 13.51
CA ILE A 106 -7.77 20.82 13.02
C ILE A 106 -8.71 19.70 13.50
N ALA A 107 -8.20 18.48 13.59
CA ALA A 107 -8.98 17.31 13.97
C ALA A 107 -9.12 17.12 15.49
N THR A 108 -8.45 17.95 16.29
CA THR A 108 -8.58 17.96 17.75
C THR A 108 -9.78 18.83 18.12
N ASN A 109 -10.73 18.28 18.86
CA ASN A 109 -11.89 19.02 19.34
C ASN A 109 -11.52 19.93 20.53
N GLU A 110 -12.36 20.92 20.84
CA GLU A 110 -12.12 21.86 21.95
C GLU A 110 -12.07 21.17 23.33
N GLU A 111 -12.63 19.97 23.44
CA GLU A 111 -12.74 19.21 24.70
C GLU A 111 -11.51 18.35 25.02
N SER A 112 -10.62 18.12 24.05
CA SER A 112 -9.45 17.24 24.20
C SER A 112 -8.15 17.98 23.97
N GLU A 113 -7.12 17.66 24.76
CA GLU A 113 -5.78 18.22 24.54
C GLU A 113 -5.10 17.52 23.35
N MET A 114 -4.48 18.33 22.49
CA MET A 114 -3.68 17.86 21.36
C MET A 114 -2.51 16.98 21.87
N PRO A 115 -2.39 15.71 21.43
CA PRO A 115 -1.38 14.78 21.96
C PRO A 115 0.05 15.02 21.45
N PHE A 116 0.28 16.08 20.68
CA PHE A 116 1.60 16.50 20.23
C PHE A 116 1.75 18.01 20.42
N LYS A 117 2.81 18.43 21.11
CA LYS A 117 3.06 19.86 21.41
C LYS A 117 3.75 20.60 20.28
N SER A 118 4.36 19.86 19.33
CA SER A 118 5.07 20.45 18.19
C SER A 118 5.21 19.49 17.02
N VAL A 119 5.51 20.05 15.84
CA VAL A 119 5.91 19.29 14.64
C VAL A 119 7.08 18.35 14.93
N ARG A 120 8.07 18.81 15.71
CA ARG A 120 9.26 18.01 16.06
C ARG A 120 8.88 16.79 16.88
N GLU A 121 8.00 16.97 17.87
CA GLU A 121 7.54 15.87 18.71
C GLU A 121 6.78 14.82 17.89
N LEU A 122 5.89 15.27 17.00
CA LEU A 122 5.18 14.39 16.07
C LEU A 122 6.15 13.61 15.17
N ALA A 123 7.13 14.29 14.56
CA ALA A 123 8.11 13.63 13.71
C ALA A 123 8.92 12.56 14.48
N VAL A 124 9.37 12.88 15.69
CA VAL A 124 10.09 11.92 16.56
C VAL A 124 9.22 10.72 16.91
N PHE A 125 7.93 10.94 17.19
CA PHE A 125 6.99 9.86 17.45
C PHE A 125 6.76 8.98 16.21
N CYS A 126 6.56 9.58 15.03
CA CYS A 126 6.40 8.81 13.80
C CYS A 126 7.67 8.00 13.48
N ASP A 127 8.85 8.60 13.65
CA ASP A 127 10.14 7.94 13.43
C ASP A 127 10.42 6.81 14.45
N SER A 128 9.83 6.88 15.66
CA SER A 128 9.93 5.82 16.67
C SER A 128 8.92 4.69 16.49
N MET A 129 7.96 4.83 15.57
CA MET A 129 6.95 3.85 15.22
C MET A 129 7.09 3.31 13.79
N PRO A 130 8.28 2.85 13.34
CA PRO A 130 8.55 2.53 11.94
C PRO A 130 7.86 1.25 11.44
N LEU A 131 7.31 0.46 12.37
CA LEU A 131 6.40 -0.62 12.02
C LEU A 131 5.08 -0.06 11.50
N ASN A 132 4.52 1.01 12.09
CA ASN A 132 3.23 1.59 11.71
C ASN A 132 3.34 2.70 10.67
N PHE A 133 4.42 3.48 10.72
CA PHE A 133 4.65 4.63 9.83
C PHE A 133 5.96 4.48 9.09
N ARG A 134 5.90 4.54 7.77
CA ARG A 134 7.08 4.62 6.92
C ARG A 134 7.28 6.05 6.44
N LYS A 135 8.53 6.49 6.44
CA LYS A 135 8.93 7.79 5.90
C LYS A 135 9.61 7.60 4.55
N ASP A 136 8.98 8.10 3.50
CA ASP A 136 9.55 8.15 2.16
C ASP A 136 9.89 9.59 1.80
N LEU A 137 11.18 9.88 1.66
CA LEU A 137 11.73 11.23 1.55
C LEU A 137 11.35 12.10 2.77
N LYS A 138 10.30 12.92 2.63
CA LYS A 138 9.77 13.80 3.68
C LYS A 138 8.34 13.46 4.08
N LEU A 139 7.72 12.47 3.44
CA LEU A 139 6.33 12.12 3.62
C LEU A 139 6.20 10.89 4.51
N TYR A 140 5.37 11.00 5.54
CA TYR A 140 4.91 9.87 6.32
C TYR A 140 3.73 9.20 5.61
N ARG A 141 3.72 7.87 5.64
CA ARG A 141 2.61 7.04 5.23
C ARG A 141 2.43 5.84 6.17
N ASN A 142 1.26 5.24 6.15
CA ASN A 142 1.01 4.01 6.87
C ASN A 142 1.76 2.83 6.22
N THR A 143 1.94 1.78 7.00
CA THR A 143 2.31 0.44 6.52
C THR A 143 1.10 -0.50 6.59
N GLY A 144 1.12 -1.57 5.78
CA GLY A 144 0.08 -2.58 5.70
C GLY A 144 0.21 -3.65 6.77
N VAL A 145 -0.92 -4.28 7.11
CA VAL A 145 -1.01 -5.27 8.20
C VAL A 145 -0.07 -6.44 7.93
N GLN A 146 -0.07 -6.98 6.71
CA GLN A 146 0.80 -8.11 6.41
C GLN A 146 2.29 -7.74 6.39
N GLY A 147 2.62 -6.52 5.98
CA GLY A 147 3.99 -6.00 6.10
C GLY A 147 4.45 -5.95 7.56
N ARG A 148 3.60 -5.43 8.46
CA ARG A 148 3.90 -5.40 9.90
C ARG A 148 4.10 -6.79 10.49
N ARG A 149 3.20 -7.72 10.14
CA ARG A 149 3.27 -9.13 10.60
C ARG A 149 4.53 -9.83 10.08
N LEU A 150 4.93 -9.58 8.84
CA LEU A 150 6.16 -10.14 8.26
C LEU A 150 7.41 -9.68 9.02
N ILE A 151 7.50 -8.39 9.38
CA ILE A 151 8.62 -7.87 10.17
C ILE A 151 8.71 -8.56 11.54
N GLN A 152 7.57 -8.76 12.23
CA GLN A 152 7.57 -9.50 13.49
C GLN A 152 7.93 -10.99 13.32
N GLU A 153 7.57 -11.61 12.19
CA GLU A 153 7.96 -12.99 11.90
C GLU A 153 9.48 -13.10 11.66
N PHE A 154 10.07 -12.16 10.91
CA PHE A 154 11.53 -12.09 10.74
C PHE A 154 12.22 -11.89 12.07
N HIS A 155 11.70 -11.01 12.94
CA HIS A 155 12.24 -10.83 14.28
C HIS A 155 12.24 -12.16 15.07
N LYS A 156 11.10 -12.86 15.13
CA LYS A 156 10.97 -14.15 15.84
C LYS A 156 11.93 -15.20 15.33
N LYS A 157 12.08 -15.34 14.01
CA LYS A 157 13.00 -16.30 13.39
C LYS A 157 14.45 -15.98 13.74
N LEU A 158 14.86 -14.73 13.62
CA LEU A 158 16.22 -14.30 13.97
C LEU A 158 16.52 -14.46 15.47
N THR A 159 15.57 -14.19 16.37
CA THR A 159 15.72 -14.45 17.82
C THR A 159 15.95 -15.93 18.11
N ARG A 160 15.42 -16.85 17.29
CA ARG A 160 15.64 -18.30 17.39
C ARG A 160 16.97 -18.76 16.78
N GLY A 161 17.75 -17.84 16.20
CA GLY A 161 19.00 -18.14 15.51
C GLY A 161 18.81 -18.67 14.09
N GLU A 162 17.61 -18.55 13.51
CA GLU A 162 17.39 -18.86 12.09
C GLU A 162 18.12 -17.82 11.22
N VAL A 163 18.56 -18.24 10.02
CA VAL A 163 19.22 -17.36 9.06
C VAL A 163 18.18 -16.84 8.07
N ILE A 164 18.24 -15.55 7.74
CA ILE A 164 17.42 -14.94 6.69
C ILE A 164 18.35 -14.26 5.68
N ASP A 165 18.36 -14.75 4.45
CA ASP A 165 19.10 -14.18 3.31
C ASP A 165 18.28 -14.27 2.02
N CYS A 166 18.84 -13.78 0.92
CA CYS A 166 18.16 -13.79 -0.37
C CYS A 166 17.89 -15.21 -0.90
N ASP A 167 18.66 -16.21 -0.48
CA ASP A 167 18.53 -17.57 -1.00
C ASP A 167 17.34 -18.32 -0.39
N ASN A 168 17.00 -18.02 0.87
CA ASN A 168 15.88 -18.64 1.59
C ASN A 168 14.64 -17.76 1.76
N LEU A 169 14.70 -16.51 1.30
CA LEU A 169 13.62 -15.54 1.48
C LEU A 169 12.28 -16.03 0.91
N ASP A 170 12.30 -16.65 -0.27
CA ASP A 170 11.09 -17.14 -0.94
C ASP A 170 10.37 -18.22 -0.13
N GLU A 171 11.11 -19.18 0.44
CA GLU A 171 10.56 -20.22 1.31
C GLU A 171 9.94 -19.62 2.57
N ILE A 172 10.64 -18.68 3.22
CA ILE A 172 10.14 -17.98 4.41
C ILE A 172 8.84 -17.23 4.09
N LEU A 173 8.76 -16.58 2.92
CA LEU A 173 7.57 -15.87 2.47
C LEU A 173 6.41 -16.82 2.19
N GLU A 174 6.66 -17.99 1.58
CA GLU A 174 5.64 -19.02 1.38
C GLU A 174 5.10 -19.55 2.70
N ASP A 175 5.96 -19.79 3.67
CA ASP A 175 5.55 -20.20 5.02
C ASP A 175 4.76 -19.09 5.73
N PHE A 176 5.22 -17.85 5.64
CA PHE A 176 4.49 -16.71 6.19
C PHE A 176 3.08 -16.59 5.59
N ARG A 177 2.94 -16.73 4.27
CA ARG A 177 1.63 -16.70 3.59
C ARG A 177 0.68 -17.75 4.17
N LYS A 178 1.15 -18.95 4.55
CA LYS A 178 0.29 -19.98 5.17
C LYS A 178 -0.32 -19.53 6.51
N THR A 179 0.29 -18.56 7.19
CA THR A 179 -0.20 -17.98 8.46
C THR A 179 -1.22 -16.84 8.28
N ILE A 180 -1.49 -16.42 7.04
CA ILE A 180 -2.47 -15.38 6.75
C ILE A 180 -3.88 -16.00 6.82
N HIS A 181 -4.70 -15.49 7.73
CA HIS A 181 -6.09 -15.92 7.90
C HIS A 181 -7.02 -14.74 7.60
N VAL A 182 -7.51 -14.67 6.37
CA VAL A 182 -8.44 -13.65 5.88
C VAL A 182 -9.53 -14.31 5.04
N ASP A 183 -10.62 -13.58 4.80
CA ASP A 183 -11.68 -14.02 3.89
C ASP A 183 -11.12 -14.35 2.50
N GLU A 184 -11.69 -15.36 1.84
CA GLU A 184 -11.25 -15.85 0.53
C GLU A 184 -11.17 -14.72 -0.53
N GLY A 185 -12.10 -13.77 -0.49
CA GLY A 185 -12.11 -12.61 -1.38
C GLY A 185 -10.98 -11.60 -1.14
N LEU A 186 -10.31 -11.65 0.02
CA LEU A 186 -9.17 -10.79 0.38
C LEU A 186 -7.83 -11.51 0.23
N ARG A 187 -7.85 -12.84 0.10
CA ARG A 187 -6.66 -13.71 0.17
C ARG A 187 -5.56 -13.29 -0.81
N ASN A 188 -5.92 -13.09 -2.07
CA ASN A 188 -4.97 -12.74 -3.12
C ASN A 188 -4.20 -11.44 -2.81
N PHE A 189 -4.89 -10.43 -2.29
CA PHE A 189 -4.22 -9.17 -1.93
C PHE A 189 -3.38 -9.31 -0.66
N ALA A 190 -3.89 -9.99 0.37
CA ALA A 190 -3.18 -10.18 1.62
C ALA A 190 -1.86 -10.96 1.43
N ASP A 191 -1.84 -11.99 0.58
CA ASP A 191 -0.62 -12.76 0.28
C ASP A 191 0.48 -11.90 -0.38
N GLN A 192 0.10 -10.83 -1.08
CA GLN A 192 1.00 -9.90 -1.77
C GLN A 192 1.36 -8.68 -0.91
N GLU A 193 0.48 -8.25 0.00
CA GLU A 193 0.65 -7.03 0.80
C GLU A 193 1.96 -7.03 1.60
N ALA A 194 2.43 -8.20 2.04
CA ALA A 194 3.61 -8.35 2.88
C ALA A 194 4.89 -7.72 2.29
N GLN A 195 4.99 -7.66 0.95
CA GLN A 195 6.15 -7.13 0.23
C GLN A 195 5.94 -5.70 -0.30
N LEU A 196 4.76 -5.10 -0.09
CA LEU A 196 4.47 -3.76 -0.60
C LEU A 196 5.20 -2.67 0.16
N ASP A 197 5.39 -2.86 1.47
CA ASP A 197 5.99 -1.85 2.33
C ASP A 197 7.50 -1.98 2.48
N TYR A 198 8.09 -3.13 2.11
CA TYR A 198 9.54 -3.34 2.12
C TYR A 198 9.97 -4.20 0.93
N SER A 199 10.81 -3.63 0.05
CA SER A 199 11.23 -4.26 -1.20
C SER A 199 12.49 -5.12 -1.09
N SER A 200 13.18 -5.10 0.06
CA SER A 200 14.39 -5.90 0.28
C SER A 200 14.76 -6.00 1.77
N LEU A 201 15.56 -7.01 2.12
CA LEU A 201 16.18 -7.14 3.45
C LEU A 201 17.03 -5.92 3.80
N PHE A 202 17.75 -5.36 2.83
CA PHE A 202 18.51 -4.12 3.02
C PHE A 202 17.59 -2.96 3.40
N GLN A 203 16.45 -2.79 2.73
CA GLN A 203 15.50 -1.73 3.07
C GLN A 203 14.97 -1.89 4.49
N ILE A 204 14.62 -3.12 4.90
CA ILE A 204 14.17 -3.41 6.27
C ILE A 204 15.20 -2.91 7.29
N SER A 205 16.49 -3.24 7.11
CA SER A 205 17.56 -2.79 8.02
C SER A 205 17.75 -1.26 8.06
N LYS A 206 17.30 -0.54 7.02
CA LYS A 206 17.36 0.92 6.97
C LYS A 206 16.15 1.60 7.58
N THR A 207 15.01 0.94 7.56
CA THR A 207 13.75 1.52 8.02
C THR A 207 13.38 1.11 9.44
N ILE A 208 13.74 -0.11 9.86
CA ILE A 208 13.32 -0.69 11.14
C ILE A 208 14.53 -0.79 12.09
N PRO A 209 14.60 0.06 13.13
CA PRO A 209 15.59 -0.07 14.19
C PRO A 209 15.52 -1.45 14.84
N GLY A 210 16.69 -2.03 15.10
CA GLY A 210 16.82 -3.41 15.59
C GLY A 210 17.22 -4.40 14.50
N PHE A 211 17.00 -4.10 13.22
CA PHE A 211 17.50 -4.95 12.12
C PHE A 211 18.82 -4.44 11.56
N ILE A 212 19.72 -5.37 11.24
CA ILE A 212 21.03 -5.09 10.62
C ILE A 212 21.15 -5.91 9.34
N TYR A 213 21.71 -5.33 8.29
CA TYR A 213 22.01 -6.05 7.05
C TYR A 213 23.51 -6.17 6.84
N ASP A 214 24.01 -7.41 6.81
CA ASP A 214 25.38 -7.70 6.43
C ASP A 214 25.49 -7.78 4.90
N LYS A 215 26.15 -6.77 4.31
CA LYS A 215 26.35 -6.71 2.86
C LYS A 215 27.25 -7.81 2.32
N ALA A 216 28.17 -8.35 3.12
CA ALA A 216 29.11 -9.35 2.65
C ALA A 216 28.44 -10.72 2.50
N SER A 217 27.59 -11.09 3.45
CA SER A 217 26.84 -12.35 3.42
C SER A 217 25.44 -12.23 2.81
N GLY A 218 24.92 -11.02 2.61
CA GLY A 218 23.55 -10.80 2.14
C GLY A 218 22.48 -11.11 3.19
N ARG A 219 22.86 -11.20 4.48
CA ARG A 219 22.00 -11.65 5.57
C ARG A 219 21.37 -10.51 6.34
N LEU A 220 20.14 -10.74 6.76
CA LEU A 220 19.47 -9.96 7.78
C LEU A 220 19.80 -10.52 9.18
N GLY A 221 20.04 -9.64 10.13
CA GLY A 221 20.30 -9.98 11.54
C GLY A 221 19.64 -8.97 12.47
N LEU A 222 19.78 -9.21 13.78
CA LEU A 222 19.28 -8.32 14.83
C LEU A 222 20.43 -7.58 15.53
N SER A 223 20.18 -6.34 15.91
CA SER A 223 21.05 -5.56 16.79
C SER A 223 20.81 -5.96 18.25
N PRO A 224 21.76 -5.66 19.16
CA PRO A 224 21.60 -5.90 20.59
C PRO A 224 20.38 -5.20 21.23
N GLU A 225 19.86 -4.16 20.59
CA GLU A 225 18.71 -3.37 21.05
C GLU A 225 17.37 -3.91 20.56
N ALA A 226 17.35 -4.90 19.66
CA ALA A 226 16.13 -5.44 19.07
C ALA A 226 15.16 -5.98 20.15
N ASP A 227 15.67 -6.67 21.17
CA ASP A 227 14.87 -7.25 22.26
C ASP A 227 14.19 -6.18 23.14
N LYS A 228 14.71 -4.94 23.14
CA LYS A 228 14.13 -3.81 23.89
C LYS A 228 13.17 -3.00 23.04
N SER A 229 13.06 -3.30 21.75
CA SER A 229 12.24 -2.54 20.82
C SER A 229 10.76 -2.84 21.06
N LEU A 230 10.03 -1.84 21.59
CA LEU A 230 8.59 -1.96 21.82
C LEU A 230 7.87 -2.37 20.54
N ILE A 231 8.18 -1.75 19.41
CA ILE A 231 7.48 -1.98 18.15
C ILE A 231 7.72 -3.38 17.57
N LEU A 232 8.87 -4.01 17.85
CA LEU A 232 9.17 -5.35 17.35
C LEU A 232 8.55 -6.44 18.21
N ASN A 233 8.37 -6.16 19.49
CA ASN A 233 8.02 -7.17 20.48
C ASN A 233 6.57 -7.10 20.97
N ALA A 234 5.91 -5.94 20.91
CA ALA A 234 4.50 -5.82 21.28
C ALA A 234 3.58 -6.23 20.11
N PRO A 235 2.79 -7.32 20.24
CA PRO A 235 1.96 -7.83 19.15
C PRO A 235 0.91 -6.84 18.63
N ILE A 236 0.41 -5.94 19.48
CA ILE A 236 -0.68 -5.01 19.15
C ILE A 236 -0.33 -4.06 18.00
N PHE A 237 0.96 -3.77 17.75
CA PHE A 237 1.36 -2.86 16.68
C PHE A 237 1.22 -3.46 15.28
N THR A 238 1.07 -4.78 15.15
CA THR A 238 0.79 -5.41 13.84
C THR A 238 -0.65 -5.22 13.40
N GLU A 239 -1.57 -5.13 14.35
CA GLU A 239 -3.01 -5.07 14.11
C GLU A 239 -3.64 -3.99 14.99
N THR A 240 -3.44 -2.73 14.57
CA THR A 240 -4.07 -1.54 15.17
C THR A 240 -5.57 -1.50 14.88
N PHE A 241 -6.28 -0.61 15.56
CA PHE A 241 -7.74 -0.45 15.50
C PHE A 241 -8.33 -0.52 14.06
N ASN A 242 -7.74 0.16 13.08
CA ASN A 242 -8.28 0.21 11.72
C ASN A 242 -7.78 -0.90 10.80
N SER A 243 -7.02 -1.87 11.29
CA SER A 243 -6.35 -2.90 10.47
C SER A 243 -7.33 -3.70 9.62
N PHE A 244 -8.49 -4.05 10.19
CA PHE A 244 -9.53 -4.85 9.52
C PHE A 244 -10.79 -4.06 9.17
N ASN A 245 -10.76 -2.73 9.30
CA ASN A 245 -11.92 -1.91 8.99
C ASN A 245 -12.25 -2.04 7.48
N PRO A 246 -13.46 -2.51 7.11
CA PRO A 246 -13.84 -2.72 5.70
C PRO A 246 -13.96 -1.41 4.91
N HIS A 247 -14.10 -0.28 5.60
CA HIS A 247 -14.12 1.05 5.03
C HIS A 247 -12.73 1.69 4.90
N LYS A 248 -11.65 0.95 5.23
CA LYS A 248 -10.27 1.43 5.07
C LYS A 248 -9.92 1.63 3.60
N HIS A 249 -9.84 2.90 3.22
CA HIS A 249 -9.29 3.37 1.96
C HIS A 249 -8.05 4.21 2.26
N ASP A 250 -6.90 3.56 2.29
CA ASP A 250 -5.65 4.14 2.76
C ASP A 250 -4.98 4.97 1.66
N ARG A 251 -5.25 6.28 1.68
CA ARG A 251 -4.69 7.21 0.69
C ARG A 251 -3.21 7.49 0.90
N SER A 252 -2.65 7.12 2.04
CA SER A 252 -1.21 7.29 2.28
C SER A 252 -0.37 6.22 1.60
N ARG A 253 -0.95 5.05 1.36
CA ARG A 253 -0.29 3.94 0.69
C ARG A 253 -0.71 3.94 -0.78
N THR A 254 0.24 4.34 -1.62
CA THR A 254 0.09 4.27 -3.07
C THR A 254 0.78 3.03 -3.62
N VAL A 255 0.22 2.49 -4.69
CA VAL A 255 0.86 1.48 -5.53
C VAL A 255 1.16 2.09 -6.89
N ASP A 256 2.41 1.95 -7.30
CA ASP A 256 2.88 2.31 -8.64
C ASP A 256 3.32 1.03 -9.33
N ALA A 257 2.62 0.63 -10.39
CA ALA A 257 2.86 -0.66 -11.01
C ALA A 257 2.73 -0.61 -12.53
N CYS A 258 3.58 -1.38 -13.21
CA CYS A 258 3.38 -1.65 -14.63
C CYS A 258 2.27 -2.69 -14.79
N ALA A 259 1.35 -2.42 -15.69
CA ALA A 259 0.21 -3.26 -16.00
C ALA A 259 0.23 -3.61 -17.49
N ILE A 260 0.01 -4.89 -17.77
CA ILE A 260 -0.09 -5.40 -19.13
C ILE A 260 -1.56 -5.49 -19.52
N SER A 261 -1.92 -4.93 -20.68
CA SER A 261 -3.27 -5.06 -21.21
C SER A 261 -3.54 -6.50 -21.64
N VAL A 262 -4.66 -7.05 -21.16
CA VAL A 262 -5.03 -8.46 -21.39
C VAL A 262 -6.05 -8.57 -22.52
N CYS A 263 -7.16 -7.84 -22.37
CA CYS A 263 -8.21 -7.82 -23.36
C CYS A 263 -9.12 -6.59 -23.17
N ASN A 264 -9.80 -6.24 -24.25
CA ASN A 264 -10.91 -5.30 -24.25
C ASN A 264 -12.21 -6.10 -24.22
N ARG A 265 -13.11 -5.79 -23.29
CA ARG A 265 -14.43 -6.43 -23.16
C ARG A 265 -15.53 -5.36 -23.13
N TYR A 266 -16.71 -5.73 -23.62
CA TYR A 266 -17.90 -4.89 -23.52
C TYR A 266 -18.37 -4.73 -22.05
N PRO A 267 -18.93 -3.57 -21.64
CA PRO A 267 -18.95 -2.28 -22.35
C PRO A 267 -17.63 -1.51 -22.10
N ASP A 268 -16.93 -1.14 -23.18
CA ASP A 268 -15.66 -0.38 -23.19
C ASP A 268 -14.81 -0.53 -21.93
N ARG A 269 -14.46 -1.78 -21.62
CA ARG A 269 -13.68 -2.16 -20.45
C ARG A 269 -12.33 -2.70 -20.89
N GLN A 270 -11.24 -2.08 -20.46
CA GLN A 270 -9.90 -2.61 -20.64
C GLN A 270 -9.48 -3.32 -19.35
N GLN A 271 -9.07 -4.58 -19.46
CA GLN A 271 -8.53 -5.36 -18.34
C GLN A 271 -7.00 -5.37 -18.37
N PHE A 272 -6.42 -5.28 -17.19
CA PHE A 272 -4.98 -5.29 -16.97
C PHE A 272 -4.60 -6.37 -15.96
N HIS A 273 -3.45 -7.00 -16.17
CA HIS A 273 -2.73 -7.72 -15.12
C HIS A 273 -1.52 -6.90 -14.71
N ILE A 274 -1.33 -6.71 -13.41
CA ILE A 274 -0.12 -6.07 -12.89
C ILE A 274 1.06 -7.03 -13.10
N ALA A 275 2.11 -6.53 -13.75
CA ALA A 275 3.32 -7.25 -14.12
C ALA A 275 4.48 -7.02 -13.14
N ALA A 276 4.18 -6.48 -11.96
CA ALA A 276 5.14 -6.31 -10.88
C ALA A 276 5.08 -7.54 -9.95
N GLU A 277 6.25 -8.09 -9.58
CA GLU A 277 6.35 -9.30 -8.74
C GLU A 277 5.62 -9.14 -7.40
N ASN A 278 5.73 -7.96 -6.78
CA ASN A 278 5.08 -7.61 -5.51
C ASN A 278 3.56 -7.35 -5.60
N LEU A 279 2.99 -7.37 -6.81
CA LEU A 279 1.55 -7.21 -7.07
C LEU A 279 1.07 -8.25 -8.09
N CYS A 280 1.78 -9.36 -8.23
CA CYS A 280 1.51 -10.37 -9.23
C CYS A 280 0.10 -10.95 -9.02
N GLY A 281 -0.72 -10.95 -10.08
CA GLY A 281 -2.11 -11.44 -10.02
C GLY A 281 -3.15 -10.42 -9.55
N VAL A 282 -2.74 -9.19 -9.20
CA VAL A 282 -3.70 -8.08 -9.02
C VAL A 282 -4.21 -7.66 -10.40
N GLY A 283 -5.52 -7.81 -10.60
CA GLY A 283 -6.20 -7.37 -11.80
C GLY A 283 -6.72 -5.94 -11.64
N ALA A 284 -6.56 -5.11 -12.67
CA ALA A 284 -7.23 -3.82 -12.75
C ALA A 284 -8.20 -3.80 -13.93
N ALA A 285 -9.32 -3.11 -13.78
CA ALA A 285 -10.27 -2.88 -14.85
C ALA A 285 -10.53 -1.38 -14.97
N MET A 286 -10.35 -0.86 -16.18
CA MET A 286 -10.73 0.51 -16.53
C MET A 286 -12.01 0.47 -17.34
N TYR A 287 -13.00 1.24 -16.90
CA TYR A 287 -14.24 1.47 -17.64
C TYR A 287 -14.15 2.84 -18.30
N TRP A 288 -14.26 2.87 -19.62
CA TRP A 288 -14.32 4.12 -20.34
C TRP A 288 -15.75 4.63 -20.33
N LYS A 289 -15.96 5.89 -19.93
CA LYS A 289 -17.24 6.55 -20.15
C LYS A 289 -17.39 6.70 -21.66
N SER A 290 -18.38 6.04 -22.26
CA SER A 290 -18.81 6.37 -23.61
C SER A 290 -19.21 7.84 -23.59
N GLY A 291 -18.39 8.71 -24.18
CA GLY A 291 -18.83 10.07 -24.42
C GLY A 291 -20.07 9.98 -25.29
N ASP A 292 -21.20 10.50 -24.81
CA ASP A 292 -22.39 10.71 -25.63
C ASP A 292 -21.95 11.50 -26.87
N THR A 293 -21.89 10.80 -27.99
CA THR A 293 -21.61 11.38 -29.30
C THR A 293 -22.90 11.29 -30.09
N GLU A 294 -23.93 12.00 -29.62
CA GLU A 294 -25.07 12.38 -30.46
C GLU A 294 -24.82 13.65 -31.26
N THR A 295 -23.69 14.35 -31.07
CA THR A 295 -23.43 15.61 -31.78
C THR A 295 -21.96 15.85 -32.10
N VAL A 296 -21.33 15.00 -32.93
CA VAL A 296 -20.23 15.49 -33.80
C VAL A 296 -20.32 14.78 -35.15
N GLU A 297 -20.86 15.52 -36.12
CA GLU A 297 -20.77 15.23 -37.54
C GLU A 297 -19.33 14.99 -37.99
N LYS A 298 -19.13 13.88 -38.70
CA LYS A 298 -18.19 13.70 -39.83
C LYS A 298 -17.04 14.71 -39.94
N SER A 299 -16.12 14.78 -38.98
CA SER A 299 -14.74 15.20 -39.24
C SER A 299 -13.83 14.90 -38.05
N ALA A 300 -12.56 14.64 -38.38
CA ALA A 300 -11.44 14.35 -37.50
C ALA A 300 -11.38 12.92 -36.90
N LYS A 301 -10.37 12.19 -37.40
CA LYS A 301 -9.88 10.89 -36.93
C LYS A 301 -9.84 10.80 -35.39
N PRO A 302 -10.08 9.62 -34.81
CA PRO A 302 -10.03 9.41 -33.36
C PRO A 302 -8.56 9.40 -32.90
N SER A 303 -7.90 10.56 -32.84
CA SER A 303 -6.46 10.62 -32.64
C SER A 303 -5.98 10.30 -31.22
N ASN A 304 -6.86 10.32 -30.22
CA ASN A 304 -6.50 10.03 -28.82
C ASN A 304 -7.10 8.74 -28.24
N ARG A 305 -8.13 8.15 -28.88
CA ARG A 305 -8.74 6.89 -28.42
C ARG A 305 -7.82 5.68 -28.64
N THR A 306 -6.95 5.75 -29.66
CA THR A 306 -6.12 4.62 -30.11
C THR A 306 -4.84 4.43 -29.28
N ILE A 307 -4.24 5.49 -28.76
CA ILE A 307 -2.88 5.43 -28.19
C ILE A 307 -2.84 4.62 -26.87
N VAL A 308 -3.87 4.73 -26.02
CA VAL A 308 -3.97 3.94 -24.77
C VAL A 308 -4.45 2.51 -25.05
N MET A 309 -5.21 2.29 -26.14
CA MET A 309 -5.59 0.95 -26.58
C MET A 309 -4.45 0.17 -27.23
N GLU A 310 -3.45 0.86 -27.79
CA GLU A 310 -2.28 0.25 -28.43
C GLU A 310 -1.10 0.02 -27.47
N SER A 311 -1.08 0.66 -26.30
CA SER A 311 -0.03 0.40 -25.31
C SER A 311 -0.32 -0.91 -24.57
N ASN A 312 0.42 -1.96 -24.90
CA ASN A 312 0.40 -3.22 -24.16
C ASN A 312 0.86 -3.06 -22.71
N ILE A 313 1.58 -1.98 -22.38
CA ILE A 313 2.12 -1.70 -21.06
C ILE A 313 1.70 -0.30 -20.63
N THR A 314 1.16 -0.22 -19.42
CA THR A 314 0.63 1.00 -18.83
C THR A 314 1.11 1.13 -17.39
N SER A 315 1.54 2.32 -16.98
CA SER A 315 1.77 2.62 -15.57
C SER A 315 0.43 2.89 -14.89
N ILE A 316 0.16 2.19 -13.80
CA ILE A 316 -1.02 2.36 -12.95
C ILE A 316 -0.57 2.92 -11.61
N HIS A 317 -1.27 3.95 -11.17
CA HIS A 317 -1.13 4.56 -9.86
C HIS A 317 -2.47 4.48 -9.13
N GLY A 318 -2.46 3.93 -7.92
CA GLY A 318 -3.67 3.71 -7.15
C GLY A 318 -3.47 3.80 -5.64
N TYR A 319 -4.57 3.91 -4.92
CA TYR A 319 -4.63 3.78 -3.46
C TYR A 319 -5.02 2.37 -3.07
N ILE A 320 -4.63 1.96 -1.85
CA ILE A 320 -4.92 0.63 -1.33
C ILE A 320 -6.21 0.64 -0.50
N THR A 321 -7.10 -0.32 -0.76
CA THR A 321 -8.34 -0.58 -0.02
C THR A 321 -8.28 -2.02 0.52
N PRO A 322 -7.43 -2.29 1.52
CA PRO A 322 -6.93 -3.65 1.78
C PRO A 322 -8.04 -4.64 2.18
N ASN A 323 -9.14 -4.13 2.75
CA ASN A 323 -10.25 -4.93 3.27
C ASN A 323 -11.49 -4.91 2.35
N ASN A 324 -11.38 -4.33 1.15
CA ASN A 324 -12.49 -4.35 0.19
C ASN A 324 -12.36 -5.56 -0.74
N PRO A 325 -13.24 -6.56 -0.67
CA PRO A 325 -13.12 -7.81 -1.45
C PRO A 325 -13.28 -7.61 -2.96
N VAL A 326 -13.77 -6.45 -3.41
CA VAL A 326 -14.03 -6.14 -4.81
C VAL A 326 -13.02 -5.13 -5.38
N ARG A 327 -12.47 -4.26 -4.52
CA ARG A 327 -11.65 -3.12 -4.94
C ARG A 327 -10.45 -2.93 -4.02
N GLN A 328 -9.49 -3.85 -4.03
CA GLN A 328 -8.31 -3.79 -3.18
C GLN A 328 -7.31 -2.70 -3.61
N VAL A 329 -7.37 -2.29 -4.87
CA VAL A 329 -6.64 -1.13 -5.41
C VAL A 329 -7.62 -0.24 -6.16
N GLU A 330 -7.70 1.03 -5.77
CA GLU A 330 -8.43 2.05 -6.50
C GLU A 330 -7.48 2.87 -7.36
N VAL A 331 -7.58 2.69 -8.67
CA VAL A 331 -6.73 3.37 -9.66
C VAL A 331 -7.23 4.80 -9.87
N PHE A 332 -6.38 5.78 -9.62
CA PHE A 332 -6.68 7.20 -9.86
C PHE A 332 -5.90 7.80 -11.03
N ARG A 333 -4.81 7.16 -11.46
CA ARG A 333 -4.03 7.61 -12.63
C ARG A 333 -3.50 6.42 -13.42
N ILE A 334 -3.57 6.56 -14.75
CA ILE A 334 -3.16 5.58 -15.73
C ILE A 334 -2.33 6.33 -16.76
N GLU A 335 -1.10 5.89 -17.00
CA GLU A 335 -0.20 6.51 -17.97
C GLU A 335 0.26 5.47 -18.98
N PRO A 336 -0.06 5.62 -20.28
CA PRO A 336 0.44 4.70 -21.29
C PRO A 336 1.97 4.78 -21.30
N THR A 337 2.63 3.65 -21.05
CA THR A 337 4.08 3.59 -21.04
C THR A 337 4.53 3.59 -22.50
N LYS A 338 5.29 4.62 -22.90
CA LYS A 338 5.81 4.74 -24.29
C LYS A 338 6.85 3.67 -24.66
N MET A 339 7.26 2.85 -23.70
CA MET A 339 8.18 1.73 -23.89
C MET A 339 7.39 0.44 -24.07
N CYS A 340 7.35 -0.03 -25.31
CA CYS A 340 6.86 -1.35 -25.65
C CYS A 340 8.02 -2.35 -25.50
N PHE A 341 8.10 -3.06 -24.37
CA PHE A 341 9.07 -4.16 -24.18
C PHE A 341 8.73 -5.42 -24.98
N MET A 342 7.66 -5.40 -25.80
CA MET A 342 7.33 -6.51 -26.70
C MET A 342 8.46 -6.86 -27.69
N ASN A 343 9.44 -5.98 -27.85
CA ASN A 343 10.66 -6.24 -28.61
C ASN A 343 11.87 -6.08 -27.69
N ASN A 344 12.05 -7.06 -26.80
CA ASN A 344 13.27 -7.24 -26.04
C ASN A 344 14.47 -7.25 -26.98
N LEU A 345 15.60 -6.69 -26.54
CA LEU A 345 16.91 -6.74 -27.20
C LEU A 345 17.40 -8.17 -27.53
N CYS A 346 16.71 -9.20 -27.01
CA CYS A 346 16.95 -10.62 -27.25
C CYS A 346 16.31 -11.18 -28.53
N THR A 347 15.27 -10.54 -29.09
CA THR A 347 14.66 -10.95 -30.36
C THR A 347 15.18 -10.04 -31.46
N ARG A 348 16.02 -10.56 -32.36
CA ARG A 348 16.71 -9.82 -33.45
C ARG A 348 15.82 -9.04 -34.44
N SER A 349 14.51 -8.94 -34.21
CA SER A 349 13.61 -8.03 -34.91
C SER A 349 13.72 -6.63 -34.31
N ALA A 350 14.20 -5.66 -35.09
CA ALA A 350 14.32 -4.27 -34.68
C ALA A 350 13.05 -3.78 -33.95
N GLY A 351 13.20 -3.40 -32.68
CA GLY A 351 12.11 -2.84 -31.89
C GLY A 351 11.51 -1.57 -32.53
N LYS A 352 10.44 -1.03 -31.99
CA LYS A 352 9.96 0.32 -32.33
C LYS A 352 9.61 1.08 -31.05
N VAL A 353 10.00 2.34 -30.98
CA VAL A 353 9.74 3.30 -29.88
C VAL A 353 8.73 4.33 -30.37
N ILE A 354 7.84 4.82 -29.52
CA ILE A 354 6.89 5.88 -29.87
C ILE A 354 7.55 7.24 -29.68
N SER A 355 7.76 7.98 -30.75
CA SER A 355 8.30 9.35 -30.72
C SER A 355 7.36 10.32 -30.02
N LYS A 356 7.85 11.53 -29.69
CA LYS A 356 7.01 12.64 -29.20
C LYS A 356 5.82 12.99 -30.13
N LYS A 357 5.88 12.61 -31.41
CA LYS A 357 4.81 12.83 -32.40
C LYS A 357 3.81 11.67 -32.47
N GLY A 358 3.92 10.67 -31.60
CA GLY A 358 3.07 9.47 -31.61
C GLY A 358 3.42 8.47 -32.72
N THR A 359 4.55 8.65 -33.40
CA THR A 359 4.98 7.76 -34.49
C THR A 359 5.97 6.70 -34.00
N LEU A 360 5.83 5.47 -34.49
CA LEU A 360 6.76 4.37 -34.22
C LEU A 360 8.08 4.57 -35.00
N VAL A 361 9.20 4.60 -34.28
CA VAL A 361 10.57 4.77 -34.82
C VAL A 361 11.46 3.63 -34.35
N ASN A 362 12.44 3.23 -35.14
CA ASN A 362 13.38 2.19 -34.72
C ASN A 362 14.25 2.69 -33.53
N PRO A 363 14.43 1.88 -32.47
CA PRO A 363 15.34 2.19 -31.38
C PRO A 363 16.76 2.06 -31.92
N ASP A 364 17.48 3.16 -31.95
CA ASP A 364 18.92 3.14 -31.88
C ASP A 364 19.32 3.68 -30.49
N PHE A 365 20.53 3.34 -30.03
CA PHE A 365 21.03 3.77 -28.72
C PHE A 365 21.00 5.30 -28.55
N LYS A 366 21.11 6.06 -29.65
CA LYS A 366 21.11 7.51 -29.65
C LYS A 366 19.70 8.07 -29.38
N ASN A 367 18.67 7.49 -29.97
CA ASN A 367 17.27 7.88 -29.80
C ASN A 367 16.74 7.45 -28.43
N VAL A 368 17.10 6.25 -27.97
CA VAL A 368 16.73 5.78 -26.61
C VAL A 368 17.41 6.65 -25.55
N ASN A 369 18.72 6.91 -25.66
CA ASN A 369 19.40 7.82 -24.72
C ASN A 369 18.84 9.24 -24.79
N LYS A 370 18.52 9.76 -25.98
CA LYS A 370 17.93 11.09 -26.12
C LYS A 370 16.55 11.16 -25.47
N ASP A 371 15.73 10.12 -25.58
CA ASP A 371 14.43 10.07 -24.91
C ASP A 371 14.56 9.89 -23.39
N ILE A 372 15.50 9.07 -22.90
CA ILE A 372 15.81 8.94 -21.47
C ILE A 372 16.33 10.27 -20.90
N GLU A 373 17.30 10.92 -21.54
CA GLU A 373 17.83 12.22 -21.12
C GLU A 373 16.76 13.33 -21.17
N ASN A 374 15.89 13.30 -22.18
CA ASN A 374 14.73 14.19 -22.21
C ASN A 374 13.74 13.91 -21.07
N GLN A 375 13.50 12.65 -20.70
CA GLN A 375 12.64 12.30 -19.57
C GLN A 375 13.27 12.70 -18.23
N LYS A 376 14.59 12.53 -18.07
CA LYS A 376 15.36 13.04 -16.92
C LYS A 376 15.29 14.56 -16.82
N SER A 377 15.34 15.28 -17.94
CA SER A 377 15.15 16.75 -18.01
C SER A 377 13.71 17.20 -17.74
N GLN A 378 12.75 16.27 -17.79
CA GLN A 378 11.38 16.46 -17.33
C GLN A 378 11.22 16.01 -15.87
N SER A 379 12.31 16.07 -15.09
CA SER A 379 12.35 15.78 -13.67
C SER A 379 11.08 16.25 -12.96
N PHE A 380 10.61 15.37 -12.08
CA PHE A 380 9.36 15.37 -11.30
C PHE A 380 9.20 16.56 -10.33
N GLU A 381 9.86 17.68 -10.59
CA GLU A 381 9.78 18.96 -9.87
C GLU A 381 9.19 20.04 -10.79
N LYS A 382 7.96 19.84 -11.28
CA LYS A 382 7.10 21.00 -11.52
C LYS A 382 6.07 21.05 -10.40
N PRO A 383 6.21 21.96 -9.43
CA PRO A 383 5.16 22.18 -8.45
C PRO A 383 3.85 22.46 -9.20
N PHE A 384 2.75 21.92 -8.67
CA PHE A 384 1.40 22.12 -9.18
C PHE A 384 1.11 23.62 -9.37
N ARG A 385 1.34 24.16 -10.58
CA ARG A 385 0.94 25.52 -10.99
C ARG A 385 -0.58 25.69 -11.11
N SER A 386 -1.37 24.66 -10.78
CA SER A 386 -2.83 24.68 -10.90
C SER A 386 -3.54 25.32 -9.69
N TYR A 387 -2.84 25.70 -8.62
CA TYR A 387 -3.46 26.42 -7.48
C TYR A 387 -3.35 27.95 -7.55
N ASP A 388 -2.43 28.52 -8.34
CA ASP A 388 -2.25 29.99 -8.42
C ASP A 388 -3.38 30.71 -9.18
N LYS A 389 -4.20 29.99 -9.95
CA LYS A 389 -5.35 30.59 -10.66
C LYS A 389 -6.64 30.64 -9.84
N LEU A 390 -6.69 29.99 -8.68
CA LEU A 390 -7.85 30.04 -7.78
C LEU A 390 -7.77 31.17 -6.75
N PHE A 391 -6.61 31.84 -6.61
CA PHE A 391 -6.43 32.96 -5.68
C PHE A 391 -6.15 34.32 -6.33
N SER A 392 -6.11 34.44 -7.68
CA SER A 392 -5.94 35.73 -8.36
C SER A 392 -7.25 36.35 -8.88
N MET A 393 -8.42 35.82 -8.51
CA MET A 393 -9.72 36.41 -8.83
C MET A 393 -10.43 36.89 -7.55
N LYS A 394 -9.78 37.78 -6.81
CA LYS A 394 -10.42 38.82 -6.00
C LYS A 394 -9.47 40.02 -5.93
N ASN A 395 -9.60 40.91 -6.91
CA ASN A 395 -9.56 42.35 -6.71
C ASN A 395 -10.68 42.93 -7.59
#